data_AF-A0A941WBM2-F1
#
_entry.id   AF-A0A941WBM2-F1
#
_cell.length_a   1.000
_cell.length_b   1.000
_cell.length_c   1.000
_cell.angle_alpha   90.00
_cell.angle_beta   90.00
_cell.angle_gamma   90.00
#
_symmetry.space_group_name_H-M   'P 1'
#
loop_
_entity.id
_entity.type
_entity.pdbx_description
1 polymer ?
#
loop_
_entity_poly.entity_id
_entity_poly.type
_entity_poly.pdbx_seq_one_letter_code
_entity_poly.pdbx_strand_id
1 'polypeptide(L)'
;ATVTKGIKREGGSGTRDGFDSLVKNAEGVSMKDAQEDGQELNSSVISEANSTSAVTTAIKSDPSKFGYISYGSVTSDVKVLTYEGVAPSEQAIKDGSYKMQRDFTVAVNESLKETAGEDVYNAVNAFIQWILESDAAHAIISAKGCVNL
;
A
#
# COMPACT_ATOMS: atom_id res chain seq x y z
N ALA A 1 14.37 -18.04 -11.91
CA ALA A 1 15.31 -17.55 -10.89
C ALA A 1 14.77 -17.93 -9.52
N THR A 2 15.62 -18.40 -8.61
CA THR A 2 15.24 -18.67 -7.22
C THR A 2 15.32 -17.36 -6.43
N VAL A 3 14.25 -17.01 -5.72
CA VAL A 3 14.24 -15.84 -4.82
C VAL A 3 14.99 -16.22 -3.55
N THR A 4 16.02 -15.44 -3.20
CA THR A 4 16.86 -15.69 -2.01
C THR A 4 17.08 -14.44 -1.15
N LYS A 5 16.62 -13.27 -1.61
CA LYS A 5 16.80 -11.98 -0.93
C LYS A 5 15.51 -11.16 -0.94
N GLY A 6 15.36 -10.31 0.08
CA GLY A 6 14.29 -9.33 0.17
C GLY A 6 14.78 -7.90 -0.08
N ILE A 7 13.90 -7.05 -0.60
CA ILE A 7 14.03 -5.59 -0.55
C ILE A 7 12.77 -5.01 0.10
N LYS A 8 12.94 -4.40 1.27
CA LYS A 8 11.86 -3.73 2.01
C LYS A 8 11.95 -2.21 1.83
N ARG A 9 10.87 -1.50 2.16
CA ARG A 9 10.88 -0.03 2.25
C ARG A 9 11.39 0.45 3.61
N GLU A 10 11.82 1.70 3.66
CA GLU A 10 12.28 2.38 4.88
C GLU A 10 11.23 2.42 6.00
N GLY A 11 11.67 2.60 7.25
CA GLY A 11 10.82 2.55 8.45
C GLY A 11 9.63 3.53 8.48
N GLY A 12 9.67 4.62 7.71
CA GLY A 12 8.56 5.58 7.59
C GLY A 12 7.61 5.32 6.43
N SER A 13 7.79 4.23 5.67
CA SER A 13 7.00 3.96 4.47
C SER A 13 5.63 3.38 4.80
N GLY A 14 4.56 4.08 4.41
CA GLY A 14 3.20 3.51 4.45
C GLY A 14 3.01 2.28 3.54
N THR A 15 3.87 2.08 2.53
CA THR A 15 3.86 0.82 1.74
C THR A 15 4.42 -0.34 2.56
N ARG A 16 5.44 -0.10 3.40
CA ARG A 16 5.95 -1.10 4.34
C ARG A 16 4.90 -1.44 5.38
N ASP A 17 4.32 -0.44 6.03
CA ASP A 17 3.29 -0.69 7.05
C ASP A 17 2.10 -1.48 6.49
N GLY A 18 1.64 -1.14 5.28
CA GLY A 18 0.60 -1.91 4.59
C GLY A 18 1.02 -3.35 4.27
N PHE A 19 2.24 -3.57 3.78
CA PHE A 19 2.73 -4.92 3.49
C PHE A 19 2.91 -5.75 4.77
N ASP A 20 3.58 -5.18 5.77
CA ASP A 20 3.92 -5.86 7.03
C ASP A 20 2.63 -6.22 7.81
N SER A 21 1.58 -5.41 7.70
CA SER A 21 0.27 -5.68 8.34
C SER A 21 -0.57 -6.74 7.63
N LEU A 22 -0.41 -6.89 6.31
CA LEU A 22 -1.24 -7.79 5.49
C LEU A 22 -0.59 -9.16 5.25
N VAL A 23 0.72 -9.23 5.12
CA VAL A 23 1.43 -10.49 4.91
C VAL A 23 1.50 -11.28 6.20
N LYS A 24 1.03 -12.51 6.14
CA LYS A 24 0.99 -13.45 7.26
C LYS A 24 1.86 -14.66 7.01
N ASN A 25 2.41 -15.23 8.09
CA ASN A 25 3.06 -16.54 8.05
C ASN A 25 2.02 -17.68 7.98
N ALA A 26 2.48 -18.93 8.00
CA ALA A 26 1.60 -20.11 7.91
C ALA A 26 0.64 -20.24 9.10
N GLU A 27 0.99 -19.63 10.23
CA GLU A 27 0.24 -19.57 11.47
C GLU A 27 -0.77 -18.41 11.50
N GLY A 28 -0.79 -17.56 10.46
CA GLY A 28 -1.70 -16.42 10.35
C GLY A 28 -1.26 -15.16 11.11
N VAL A 29 -0.03 -15.14 11.65
CA VAL A 29 0.56 -13.97 12.33
C VAL A 29 1.11 -13.01 11.27
N SER A 30 0.72 -11.73 11.35
CA SER A 30 1.24 -10.73 10.41
C SER A 30 2.73 -10.47 10.64
N MET A 31 3.44 -9.99 9.63
CA MET A 31 4.84 -9.61 9.80
C MET A 31 5.00 -8.49 10.83
N LYS A 32 4.02 -7.60 10.94
CA LYS A 32 3.98 -6.55 11.97
C LYS A 32 3.86 -7.14 13.37
N ASP A 33 2.90 -8.02 13.60
CA ASP A 33 2.70 -8.67 14.91
C ASP A 33 3.95 -9.50 15.28
N ALA A 34 4.51 -10.23 14.32
CA ALA A 34 5.75 -10.99 14.53
C ALA A 34 6.92 -10.09 14.95
N GLN A 35 7.07 -8.90 14.35
CA GLN A 35 8.09 -7.92 14.75
C GLN A 35 7.84 -7.35 16.15
N GLU A 36 6.58 -7.04 16.48
CA GLU A 36 6.17 -6.51 17.79
C GLU A 36 6.40 -7.54 18.91
N ASP A 37 6.17 -8.82 18.61
CA ASP A 37 6.45 -9.95 19.51
C ASP A 37 7.95 -10.33 19.57
N GLY A 38 8.82 -9.61 18.86
CA GLY A 38 10.26 -9.85 18.86
C GLY A 38 10.69 -11.11 18.13
N GLN A 39 9.89 -11.63 17.20
CA GLN A 39 10.28 -12.76 16.37
C GLN A 39 11.42 -12.35 15.41
N GLU A 40 12.44 -13.21 15.34
CA GLU A 40 13.59 -13.02 14.46
C GLU A 40 13.17 -13.17 12.99
N LEU A 41 13.09 -12.04 12.29
CA LEU A 41 13.06 -12.01 10.83
C LEU A 41 14.49 -12.15 10.30
N ASN A 42 14.68 -12.90 9.21
CA ASN A 42 15.99 -13.08 8.57
C ASN A 42 16.48 -11.77 7.91
N SER A 43 16.91 -10.82 8.74
CA SER A 43 17.33 -9.49 8.35
C SER A 43 18.62 -9.51 7.51
N SER A 44 19.43 -10.56 7.63
CA SER A 44 20.69 -10.71 6.90
C SER A 44 20.53 -10.81 5.38
N VAL A 45 19.34 -11.18 4.89
CA VAL A 45 19.03 -11.26 3.44
C VAL A 45 18.07 -10.18 2.97
N ILE A 46 17.69 -9.24 3.84
CA ILE A 46 16.72 -8.19 3.53
C ILE A 46 17.44 -6.83 3.50
N SER A 47 17.58 -6.29 2.30
CA SER A 47 18.03 -4.91 2.09
C SER A 47 16.87 -3.91 2.20
N GLU A 48 17.19 -2.62 2.40
CA GLU A 48 16.21 -1.53 2.49
C GLU A 48 16.34 -0.56 1.31
N ALA A 49 15.21 -0.03 0.83
CA ALA A 49 15.10 0.99 -0.20
C ALA A 49 14.23 2.16 0.30
N ASN A 50 14.60 3.38 -0.08
CA ASN A 50 13.93 4.62 0.35
C ASN A 50 12.82 5.10 -0.60
N SER A 51 12.53 4.36 -1.68
CA SER A 51 11.56 4.76 -2.69
C SER A 51 11.08 3.58 -3.53
N THR A 52 9.91 3.74 -4.15
CA THR A 52 9.36 2.76 -5.10
C THR A 52 10.29 2.50 -6.28
N SER A 53 10.94 3.55 -6.80
CA SER A 53 11.94 3.43 -7.87
C SER A 53 13.17 2.66 -7.43
N ALA A 54 13.65 2.87 -6.19
CA ALA A 54 14.80 2.12 -5.67
C ALA A 54 14.48 0.63 -5.50
N VAL A 55 13.27 0.27 -5.06
CA VAL A 55 12.82 -1.14 -5.01
C VAL A 55 12.86 -1.76 -6.41
N THR A 56 12.26 -1.09 -7.40
CA THR A 56 12.19 -1.57 -8.78
C THR A 56 13.58 -1.75 -9.39
N THR A 57 14.47 -0.77 -9.22
CA THR A 57 15.87 -0.85 -9.65
C THR A 57 16.60 -2.01 -8.98
N ALA A 58 16.45 -2.20 -7.68
CA ALA A 58 17.11 -3.29 -6.96
C ALA A 58 16.68 -4.68 -7.47
N ILE A 59 15.40 -4.87 -7.79
CA ILE A 59 14.87 -6.12 -8.36
C ILE A 59 15.40 -6.33 -9.79
N LYS A 60 15.40 -5.28 -10.62
CA LYS A 60 15.94 -5.34 -11.98
C LYS A 60 17.43 -5.69 -12.00
N SER A 61 18.20 -5.14 -11.07
CA SER A 61 19.64 -5.38 -10.96
C SER A 61 20.00 -6.73 -10.31
N ASP A 62 19.07 -7.36 -9.59
CA ASP A 62 19.29 -8.66 -8.94
C ASP A 62 18.00 -9.50 -8.98
N PRO A 63 17.85 -10.39 -9.98
CA PRO A 63 16.67 -11.25 -10.13
C PRO A 63 16.44 -12.25 -8.99
N SER A 64 17.35 -12.35 -8.00
CA SER A 64 17.13 -13.12 -6.78
C SER A 64 16.36 -12.34 -5.69
N LYS A 65 16.13 -11.04 -5.90
CA LYS A 65 15.36 -10.18 -4.99
C LYS A 65 13.86 -10.24 -5.27
N PHE A 66 13.09 -10.21 -4.19
CA PHE A 66 11.66 -9.92 -4.17
C PHE A 66 11.39 -8.70 -3.31
N GLY A 67 10.35 -7.94 -3.62
CA GLY A 67 9.91 -6.78 -2.85
C GLY A 67 8.48 -6.39 -3.20
N TYR A 68 8.06 -5.25 -2.67
CA TYR A 68 6.70 -4.74 -2.82
C TYR A 68 6.69 -3.26 -3.21
N ILE A 69 5.71 -2.89 -4.05
CA ILE A 69 5.46 -1.54 -4.51
C ILE A 69 3.95 -1.31 -4.60
N SER A 70 3.52 -0.05 -4.59
CA SER A 70 2.10 0.29 -4.80
C SER A 70 1.65 -0.14 -6.20
N TYR A 71 0.40 -0.62 -6.33
CA TYR A 71 -0.19 -1.07 -7.60
C TYR A 71 -0.02 -0.03 -8.72
N GLY A 72 -0.34 1.24 -8.44
CA GLY A 72 -0.18 2.35 -9.37
C GLY A 72 1.25 2.64 -9.87
N SER A 73 2.26 2.00 -9.28
CA SER A 73 3.67 2.16 -9.66
C SER A 73 4.23 0.94 -10.39
N VAL A 74 3.42 -0.08 -10.63
CA VAL A 74 3.82 -1.26 -11.38
C VAL A 74 4.13 -0.87 -12.83
N THR A 75 5.26 -1.37 -13.34
CA THR A 75 5.65 -1.26 -14.74
C THR A 75 5.93 -2.66 -15.31
N SER A 76 6.08 -2.77 -16.63
CA SER A 76 6.45 -4.03 -17.31
C SER A 76 7.87 -4.52 -17.00
N ASP A 77 8.68 -3.71 -16.32
CA ASP A 77 10.09 -3.99 -16.08
C ASP A 77 10.34 -5.00 -14.94
N VAL A 78 9.29 -5.34 -14.19
CA VAL A 78 9.35 -6.31 -13.10
C VAL A 78 8.25 -7.35 -13.26
N LYS A 79 8.54 -8.59 -12.85
CA LYS A 79 7.53 -9.65 -12.82
C LYS A 79 6.63 -9.46 -11.61
N VAL A 80 5.35 -9.19 -11.85
CA VAL A 80 4.31 -9.13 -10.82
C VAL A 80 3.93 -10.56 -10.41
N LEU A 81 3.84 -10.79 -9.10
CA LEU A 81 3.37 -12.06 -8.55
C LEU A 81 1.89 -11.98 -8.19
N THR A 82 1.21 -13.12 -8.25
CA THR A 82 -0.13 -13.28 -7.68
C THR A 82 -0.03 -13.42 -6.16
N TYR A 83 -1.03 -12.92 -5.44
CA TYR A 83 -1.21 -13.17 -4.02
C TYR A 83 -2.44 -14.07 -3.84
N GLU A 84 -2.27 -15.22 -3.17
CA GLU A 84 -3.34 -16.23 -3.00
C GLU A 84 -4.02 -16.64 -4.32
N GLY A 85 -3.24 -16.68 -5.40
CA GLY A 85 -3.73 -17.03 -6.74
C GLY A 85 -4.42 -15.88 -7.51
N VAL A 86 -4.57 -14.71 -6.90
CA VAL A 86 -5.18 -13.52 -7.53
C VAL A 86 -4.08 -12.56 -8.00
N ALA A 87 -4.14 -12.16 -9.27
CA ALA A 87 -3.27 -11.10 -9.81
C ALA A 87 -3.83 -9.72 -9.45
N PRO A 88 -2.97 -8.73 -9.13
CA PRO A 88 -3.45 -7.37 -8.89
C PRO A 88 -4.06 -6.79 -10.17
N SER A 89 -5.28 -6.29 -10.07
CA SER A 89 -5.97 -5.55 -11.13
C SER A 89 -6.97 -4.59 -10.51
N GLU A 90 -7.36 -3.56 -11.24
CA GLU A 90 -8.39 -2.62 -10.77
C GLU A 90 -9.69 -3.35 -10.40
N GLN A 91 -10.11 -4.32 -11.21
CA GLN A 91 -11.29 -5.14 -10.94
C GLN A 91 -11.14 -5.94 -9.64
N ALA A 92 -10.03 -6.66 -9.49
CA ALA A 92 -9.76 -7.47 -8.30
C ALA A 92 -9.62 -6.65 -7.02
N ILE A 93 -9.20 -5.38 -7.15
CA ILE A 93 -9.14 -4.43 -6.05
C ILE A 93 -10.55 -3.98 -5.65
N LYS A 94 -11.35 -3.54 -6.64
CA LYS A 94 -12.75 -3.09 -6.46
C LYS A 94 -13.65 -4.17 -5.86
N ASP A 95 -13.55 -5.40 -6.34
CA ASP A 95 -14.37 -6.51 -5.84
C ASP A 95 -13.80 -7.18 -4.59
N GLY A 96 -12.64 -6.72 -4.11
CA GLY A 96 -12.03 -7.20 -2.88
C GLY A 96 -11.39 -8.59 -2.97
N SER A 97 -11.26 -9.16 -4.17
CA SER A 97 -10.62 -10.47 -4.37
C SER A 97 -9.09 -10.40 -4.23
N TYR A 98 -8.46 -9.26 -4.55
CA TYR A 98 -7.04 -9.05 -4.31
C TYR A 98 -6.79 -8.57 -2.87
N LYS A 99 -6.42 -9.47 -1.97
CA LYS A 99 -6.32 -9.20 -0.52
C LYS A 99 -5.16 -8.31 -0.09
N MET A 100 -4.14 -8.12 -0.94
CA MET A 100 -3.02 -7.22 -0.67
C MET A 100 -3.38 -5.77 -1.01
N GLN A 101 -4.39 -5.24 -0.34
CA GLN A 101 -4.91 -3.89 -0.53
C GLN A 101 -5.29 -3.23 0.79
N ARG A 102 -5.37 -1.91 0.79
CA ARG A 102 -5.82 -1.11 1.93
C ARG A 102 -6.55 0.12 1.45
N ASP A 103 -7.56 0.52 2.22
CA ASP A 103 -8.34 1.71 1.93
C ASP A 103 -7.57 2.97 2.31
N PHE A 104 -7.86 4.07 1.61
CA PHE A 104 -7.43 5.40 2.00
C PHE A 104 -8.59 6.09 2.70
N THR A 105 -8.58 6.03 4.04
CA THR A 105 -9.64 6.59 4.87
C THR A 105 -9.36 8.05 5.22
N VAL A 106 -10.37 8.90 5.07
CA VAL A 106 -10.36 10.26 5.62
C VAL A 106 -11.06 10.22 6.99
N ALA A 107 -10.37 10.67 8.03
CA ALA A 107 -10.94 10.80 9.37
C ALA A 107 -11.20 12.28 9.67
N VAL A 108 -12.41 12.58 10.16
CA VAL A 108 -12.81 13.92 10.58
C VAL A 108 -13.19 13.86 12.06
N ASN A 109 -12.72 14.85 12.82
CA ASN A 109 -13.11 14.97 14.23
C ASN A 109 -14.60 15.31 14.32
N GLU A 110 -15.36 14.58 15.14
CA GLU A 110 -16.79 14.81 15.33
C GLU A 110 -17.10 16.23 15.85
N SER A 111 -16.23 16.81 16.67
CA SER A 111 -16.31 18.18 17.19
C SER A 111 -15.68 19.22 16.26
N LEU A 112 -15.42 18.91 14.97
CA LEU A 112 -14.80 19.87 14.04
C LEU A 112 -15.57 21.19 13.97
N LYS A 113 -16.90 21.15 13.92
CA LYS A 113 -17.74 22.36 13.87
C LYS A 113 -17.58 23.24 15.10
N GLU A 114 -17.42 22.63 16.28
CA GLU A 114 -17.24 23.34 17.56
C GLU A 114 -15.82 23.89 17.71
N THR A 115 -14.82 23.12 17.24
CA THR A 115 -13.39 23.43 17.45
C THR A 115 -12.81 24.34 16.38
N ALA A 116 -13.35 24.31 15.16
CA ALA A 116 -12.84 25.06 14.01
C ALA A 116 -13.88 25.99 13.37
N GLY A 117 -15.14 25.94 13.82
CA GLY A 117 -16.22 26.78 13.33
C GLY A 117 -16.94 26.24 12.10
N GLU A 118 -18.07 26.89 11.78
CA GLU A 118 -19.01 26.46 10.73
C GLU A 118 -18.39 26.46 9.33
N ASP A 119 -17.62 27.48 8.99
CA ASP A 119 -17.04 27.62 7.64
C ASP A 119 -16.04 26.51 7.35
N VAL A 120 -15.21 26.14 8.33
CA VAL A 120 -14.24 25.04 8.18
C VAL A 120 -14.97 23.70 8.08
N TYR A 121 -15.97 23.48 8.93
CA TYR A 121 -16.80 22.27 8.86
C TYR A 121 -17.45 22.10 7.48
N ASN A 122 -18.05 23.16 6.95
CA ASN A 122 -18.68 23.14 5.63
C ASN A 122 -17.66 22.92 4.50
N ALA A 123 -16.49 23.57 4.57
CA ALA A 123 -15.43 23.35 3.58
C ALA A 123 -14.89 21.92 3.58
N VAL A 124 -14.68 21.32 4.76
CA VAL A 124 -14.22 19.93 4.89
C VAL A 124 -15.26 18.95 4.33
N ASN A 125 -16.53 19.12 4.66
CA ASN A 125 -17.59 18.25 4.14
C ASN A 125 -17.76 18.40 2.62
N ALA A 126 -17.70 19.62 2.10
CA ALA A 126 -17.74 19.86 0.66
C ALA A 126 -16.56 19.19 -0.06
N PHE A 127 -15.36 19.23 0.54
CA PHE A 127 -14.20 18.53 0.00
C PHE A 127 -14.39 17.00 0.03
N ILE A 128 -14.90 16.44 1.13
CA ILE A 128 -15.17 15.00 1.26
C ILE A 128 -16.21 14.55 0.23
N GLN A 129 -17.29 15.29 0.05
CA GLN A 129 -18.27 15.01 -1.00
C GLN A 129 -17.62 15.07 -2.39
N TRP A 130 -16.80 16.09 -2.65
CA TRP A 130 -16.13 16.24 -3.94
C TRP A 130 -15.18 15.07 -4.27
N ILE A 131 -14.43 14.56 -3.29
CA ILE A 131 -13.53 13.40 -3.51
C ILE A 131 -14.28 12.09 -3.69
N LEU A 132 -15.49 11.96 -3.11
CA LEU A 132 -16.31 10.74 -3.17
C LEU A 132 -17.22 10.67 -4.40
N GLU A 133 -17.63 11.83 -4.92
CA GLU A 133 -18.71 11.88 -5.92
C GLU A 133 -18.27 12.46 -7.27
N SER A 134 -17.20 13.25 -7.33
CA SER A 134 -16.86 13.95 -8.57
C SER A 134 -15.95 13.16 -9.51
N ASP A 135 -16.28 13.18 -10.79
CA ASP A 135 -15.44 12.62 -11.86
C ASP A 135 -14.05 13.26 -11.89
N ALA A 136 -13.94 14.55 -11.54
CA ALA A 136 -12.66 15.25 -11.51
C ALA A 136 -11.72 14.68 -10.42
N ALA A 137 -12.26 14.42 -9.22
CA ALA A 137 -11.49 13.80 -8.16
C ALA A 137 -11.14 12.35 -8.50
N HIS A 138 -12.10 11.58 -8.99
CA HIS A 138 -11.89 10.19 -9.41
C HIS A 138 -10.82 10.06 -10.49
N ALA A 139 -10.80 10.99 -11.47
CA ALA A 139 -9.76 11.04 -12.49
C ALA A 139 -8.37 11.31 -11.87
N ILE A 140 -8.27 12.19 -10.88
CA ILE A 140 -7.01 12.46 -10.16
C ILE A 140 -6.55 11.22 -9.39
N ILE A 141 -7.45 10.54 -8.68
CA ILE A 141 -7.16 9.32 -7.91
C ILE A 141 -6.65 8.22 -8.84
N SER A 142 -7.35 7.96 -9.94
CA SER A 142 -6.93 6.99 -10.95
C SER A 142 -5.60 7.37 -11.60
N ALA A 143 -5.34 8.64 -11.88
CA ALA A 143 -4.07 9.10 -12.45
C ALA A 143 -2.88 8.92 -11.49
N LYS A 144 -3.13 8.81 -10.18
CA LYS A 144 -2.12 8.41 -9.17
C LYS A 144 -2.02 6.90 -8.98
N GLY A 145 -2.75 6.13 -9.78
CA GLY A 145 -2.77 4.68 -9.77
C GLY A 145 -3.38 4.08 -8.49
N CYS A 146 -4.24 4.87 -7.84
CA CYS A 146 -5.18 4.40 -6.82
C CYS A 146 -6.48 3.97 -7.52
N VAL A 147 -7.28 3.15 -6.84
CA VAL A 147 -8.52 2.61 -7.38
C VAL A 147 -9.68 3.30 -6.67
N ASN A 148 -10.58 3.93 -7.43
CA ASN A 148 -11.84 4.43 -6.90
C ASN A 148 -12.73 3.23 -6.54
N LEU A 149 -13.26 3.20 -5.33
CA LEU A 149 -14.17 2.18 -4.83
C LEU A 149 -15.63 2.53 -5.16
#